data_AF-T1K819-F1
#
_entry.id   AF-T1K819-F1
#
_cell.length_a   1.000
_cell.length_b   1.000
_cell.length_c   1.000
_cell.angle_alpha   90.00
_cell.angle_beta   90.00
_cell.angle_gamma   90.00
#
_symmetry.space_group_name_H-M   'P 1'
#
loop_
_entity.id
_entity.type
_entity.pdbx_description
1 polymer ?
#
loop_
_entity_poly.entity_id
_entity_poly.type
_entity_poly.pdbx_seq_one_letter_code
_entity_poly.pdbx_strand_id
1 'polypeptide(L)'
;MCHQLPLNRPKKIFIEPELALRRFKEDEKVNIFENASSVLISNYIQKYKGDFESFEKLNCSFKYNNKSINVVELSVIFRGENLKYSGVASTKTLAMAIASSKMLEKIRSIDSYIFMPKFCIGLPNYRGHCFFVPVFVPLFNDSDFVFALLKAFEVSTQVIIENNIQKPEKNKDESLFLWTRVIYNFFSSYSKASQEGEIIIKHHPKNIQRAYPEIYTQAMDQCFKQAGYKNDLEVDRRLMKVVIQLAEHVWNDYKTPGGFSWRLYEHVVTKINSEFYAALLPSPFTDVLFTTYLFEYKCDKCAASLRRKVVTPFLNIPTVHSYYQSLQDFFDEPSSFINFQELQCSHKKQGTKACGSPITDTISRFKFIKLPKTLVIKAVGYIGGLYKVEVPETLNIVVDTEVKKYVKVAYSLDYEVWNRGTSGKLKSLRMIEPEQGDESAGKHAIAMVKTSEGYFEINNSHVFEPLKYFTHAIDDTLVFYKEDDLNQFIPHVGNYYKNNGEKVMATGQQKADKNEDNDDDSSVMDWFED
;
A
#
# COMPACT_ATOMS: atom_id res chain seq x y z
N MET A 1 -37.70 24.41 51.88
CA MET A 1 -36.88 23.74 50.86
C MET A 1 -35.93 24.77 50.28
N CYS A 2 -34.65 24.71 50.66
CA CYS A 2 -33.62 25.62 50.17
C CYS A 2 -32.79 24.85 49.15
N HIS A 3 -32.89 25.22 47.88
CA HIS A 3 -32.06 24.64 46.82
C HIS A 3 -30.61 25.07 47.04
N GLN A 4 -29.77 24.13 47.51
CA GLN A 4 -28.32 24.31 47.45
C GLN A 4 -27.89 24.30 45.98
N LEU A 5 -27.39 25.46 45.53
CA LEU A 5 -26.64 25.57 44.28
C LEU A 5 -25.42 24.65 44.33
N PRO A 6 -25.04 24.00 43.21
CA PRO A 6 -23.84 23.19 43.16
C PRO A 6 -22.62 24.10 43.37
N LEU A 7 -21.83 23.78 44.40
CA LEU A 7 -20.52 24.35 44.64
C LEU A 7 -19.66 24.23 43.37
N ASN A 8 -19.36 25.38 42.76
CA ASN A 8 -18.36 25.54 41.72
C ASN A 8 -17.03 24.94 42.21
N ARG A 9 -16.71 23.72 41.77
CA ARG A 9 -15.34 23.20 41.89
C ARG A 9 -14.44 24.18 41.13
N PRO A 10 -13.42 24.79 41.76
CA PRO A 10 -12.48 25.63 41.04
C PRO A 10 -11.87 24.79 39.90
N LYS A 11 -11.96 25.28 38.66
CA LYS A 11 -11.24 24.68 37.54
C LYS A 11 -9.76 24.70 37.92
N LYS A 12 -9.17 23.52 38.12
CA LYS A 12 -7.75 23.36 38.44
C LYS A 12 -6.94 24.04 37.32
N ILE A 13 -6.39 25.22 37.63
CA ILE A 13 -5.39 25.85 36.78
C ILE A 13 -4.12 25.02 37.00
N PHE A 14 -3.72 24.25 35.99
CA PHE A 14 -2.55 23.35 36.06
C PHE A 14 -1.28 23.98 35.49
N ILE A 15 -1.35 25.26 35.08
CA ILE A 15 -0.24 26.04 34.55
C ILE A 15 -0.29 27.45 35.11
N GLU A 16 0.85 27.99 35.54
CA GLU A 16 0.93 29.37 36.01
C GLU A 16 0.58 30.35 34.86
N PRO A 17 -0.27 31.36 35.10
CA PRO A 17 -0.67 32.31 34.06
C PRO A 17 0.49 33.00 33.35
N GLU A 18 1.57 33.34 34.07
CA GLU A 18 2.77 33.97 33.52
C GLU A 18 3.51 33.05 32.54
N LEU A 19 3.63 31.76 32.87
CA LEU A 19 4.25 30.77 32.00
C LEU A 19 3.41 30.57 30.74
N ALA A 20 2.09 30.46 30.88
CA ALA A 20 1.19 30.35 29.75
C ALA A 20 1.27 31.57 28.82
N LEU A 21 1.49 32.78 29.35
CA LEU A 21 1.68 34.00 28.56
C LEU A 21 2.97 34.02 27.76
N ARG A 22 4.09 33.54 28.34
CA ARG A 22 5.36 33.39 27.61
C ARG A 22 5.17 32.41 26.45
N ARG A 23 4.58 31.26 26.75
CA ARG A 23 4.34 30.19 25.78
C ARG A 23 3.35 30.56 24.69
N PHE A 24 2.34 31.41 24.97
CA PHE A 24 1.42 31.91 23.95
C PHE A 24 2.16 32.56 22.76
N LYS A 25 3.26 33.29 23.02
CA LYS A 25 4.07 33.92 21.97
C LYS A 25 4.98 32.94 21.21
N GLU A 26 5.39 31.86 21.86
CA GLU A 26 6.24 30.82 21.27
C GLU A 26 5.40 29.85 20.43
N ASP A 27 4.25 29.44 20.97
CA ASP A 27 3.32 28.49 20.35
C ASP A 27 2.62 29.08 19.11
N GLU A 28 2.52 30.41 18.98
CA GLU A 28 2.10 31.08 17.73
C GLU A 28 3.04 30.80 16.54
N LYS A 29 4.29 30.39 16.79
CA LYS A 29 5.29 30.11 15.74
C LYS A 29 5.40 28.62 15.37
N VAL A 30 4.66 27.75 16.04
CA VAL A 30 4.74 26.29 15.81
C VAL A 30 4.05 25.96 14.50
N ASN A 31 4.72 25.19 13.63
CA ASN A 31 4.06 24.56 12.49
C ASN A 31 3.09 23.50 13.01
N ILE A 32 1.80 23.69 12.75
CA ILE A 32 0.74 22.82 13.23
C ILE A 32 0.43 21.79 12.15
N PHE A 33 0.45 20.51 12.50
CA PHE A 33 -0.11 19.48 11.62
C PHE A 33 -1.62 19.70 11.54
N GLU A 34 -2.17 19.83 10.34
CA GLU A 34 -3.61 19.99 10.20
C GLU A 34 -4.33 18.73 10.67
N ASN A 35 -5.44 18.94 11.38
CA ASN A 35 -6.20 17.87 12.03
C ASN A 35 -5.37 17.03 13.04
N ALA A 36 -4.25 17.53 13.58
CA ALA A 36 -3.37 16.82 14.52
C ALA A 36 -4.11 16.10 15.64
N SER A 37 -5.14 16.74 16.21
CA SER A 37 -5.95 16.14 17.28
C SER A 37 -6.73 14.92 16.82
N SER A 38 -7.33 14.98 15.63
CA SER A 38 -8.08 13.87 15.04
C SER A 38 -7.13 12.72 14.70
N VAL A 39 -5.96 13.04 14.12
CA VAL A 39 -4.91 12.06 13.79
C VAL A 39 -4.39 11.37 15.05
N LEU A 40 -4.03 12.12 16.09
CA LEU A 40 -3.54 11.57 17.34
C LEU A 40 -4.58 10.64 18.00
N ILE A 41 -5.83 11.08 18.10
CA ILE A 41 -6.85 10.28 18.79
C ILE A 41 -7.27 9.09 17.94
N SER A 42 -7.65 9.31 16.69
CA SER A 42 -8.28 8.27 15.85
C SER A 42 -7.25 7.33 15.24
N ASN A 43 -6.12 7.86 14.77
CA ASN A 43 -5.14 7.07 14.01
C ASN A 43 -4.04 6.50 14.89
N TYR A 44 -3.78 7.08 16.07
CA TYR A 44 -2.73 6.60 16.97
C TYR A 44 -3.37 5.92 18.19
N ILE A 45 -3.97 6.70 19.08
CA ILE A 45 -4.44 6.20 20.39
C ILE A 45 -5.52 5.13 20.25
N GLN A 46 -6.55 5.37 19.43
CA GLN A 46 -7.65 4.40 19.26
C GLN A 46 -7.24 3.18 18.43
N LYS A 47 -6.32 3.34 17.47
CA LYS A 47 -5.90 2.28 16.56
C LYS A 47 -4.88 1.35 17.21
N TYR A 48 -3.94 1.89 17.97
CA TYR A 48 -2.83 1.16 18.60
C TYR A 48 -2.98 1.13 20.12
N LYS A 49 -4.20 0.88 20.63
CA LYS A 49 -4.47 0.89 22.09
C LYS A 49 -3.50 0.04 22.89
N GLY A 50 -2.98 -1.05 22.33
CA GLY A 50 -1.99 -1.91 22.99
C GLY A 50 -0.63 -1.24 23.24
N ASP A 51 -0.28 -0.21 22.47
CA ASP A 51 0.96 0.56 22.64
C ASP A 51 0.80 1.78 23.58
N PHE A 52 -0.45 2.14 23.93
CA PHE A 52 -0.79 3.31 24.74
C PHE A 52 -1.45 2.89 26.07
N GLU A 53 -0.72 3.01 27.18
CA GLU A 53 -1.20 2.56 28.50
C GLU A 53 -2.18 3.55 29.13
N SER A 54 -2.02 4.85 28.86
CA SER A 54 -2.94 5.88 29.32
C SER A 54 -2.97 7.07 28.38
N PHE A 55 -4.09 7.81 28.36
CA PHE A 55 -4.22 9.09 27.68
C PHE A 55 -5.08 10.03 28.53
N GLU A 56 -4.50 11.15 28.95
CA GLU A 56 -5.17 12.19 29.73
C GLU A 56 -5.14 13.52 28.97
N LYS A 57 -6.26 14.25 29.03
CA LYS A 57 -6.43 15.57 28.45
C LYS A 57 -6.89 16.55 29.51
N LEU A 58 -6.05 17.55 29.80
CA LEU A 58 -6.37 18.66 30.68
C LEU A 58 -6.57 19.94 29.86
N ASN A 59 -7.50 20.79 30.31
CA ASN A 59 -7.73 22.09 29.67
C ASN A 59 -8.10 23.16 30.68
N CYS A 60 -7.53 24.34 30.53
CA CYS A 60 -7.87 25.53 31.29
C CYS A 60 -7.93 26.75 30.37
N SER A 61 -8.72 27.74 30.77
CA SER A 61 -8.81 29.02 30.06
C SER A 61 -8.88 30.17 31.04
N PHE A 62 -8.26 31.28 30.67
CA PHE A 62 -8.28 32.52 31.44
C PHE A 62 -8.18 33.72 30.49
N LYS A 63 -8.50 34.91 31.01
CA LYS A 63 -8.42 36.17 30.25
C LYS A 63 -7.17 36.93 30.64
N TYR A 64 -6.47 37.50 29.65
CA TYR A 64 -5.36 38.42 29.86
C TYR A 64 -5.42 39.55 28.84
N ASN A 65 -5.40 40.80 29.28
CA ASN A 65 -5.54 41.99 28.41
C ASN A 65 -6.69 41.87 27.40
N ASN A 66 -7.88 41.46 27.86
CA ASN A 66 -9.06 41.18 27.04
C ASN A 66 -8.93 40.07 25.98
N LYS A 67 -7.79 39.37 25.91
CA LYS A 67 -7.62 38.18 25.08
C LYS A 67 -7.93 36.92 25.87
N SER A 68 -8.60 35.96 25.22
CA SER A 68 -8.83 34.63 25.77
C SER A 68 -7.57 33.79 25.54
N ILE A 69 -7.01 33.23 26.61
CA ILE A 69 -5.88 32.30 26.55
C ILE A 69 -6.41 30.92 26.93
N ASN A 70 -6.22 29.98 26.03
CA ASN A 70 -6.63 28.59 26.21
C ASN A 70 -5.37 27.73 26.26
N VAL A 71 -5.28 26.88 27.27
CA VAL A 71 -4.20 25.91 27.42
C VAL A 71 -4.80 24.52 27.38
N VAL A 72 -4.20 23.66 26.56
CA VAL A 72 -4.49 22.24 26.49
C VAL A 72 -3.22 21.49 26.80
N GLU A 73 -3.30 20.50 27.67
CA GLU A 73 -2.22 19.57 27.97
C GLU A 73 -2.68 18.15 27.69
N LEU A 74 -1.81 17.40 27.01
CA LEU A 74 -1.97 16.01 26.67
C LEU A 74 -0.86 15.24 27.39
N SER A 75 -1.25 14.20 28.12
CA SER A 75 -0.33 13.25 28.72
C SER A 75 -0.66 11.86 28.21
N VAL A 76 0.35 11.11 27.77
CA VAL A 76 0.18 9.74 27.28
C VAL A 76 1.37 8.90 27.75
N ILE A 77 1.11 7.65 28.12
CA ILE A 77 2.17 6.67 28.33
C ILE A 77 2.24 5.81 27.07
N PHE A 78 3.33 5.96 26.30
CA PHE A 78 3.54 5.26 25.05
C PHE A 78 4.75 4.34 25.21
N ARG A 79 4.52 3.01 25.16
CA ARG A 79 5.55 1.98 25.39
C ARG A 79 6.42 2.23 26.63
N GLY A 80 5.78 2.53 27.77
CA GLY A 80 6.47 2.86 29.02
C GLY A 80 7.05 4.27 29.11
N GLU A 81 7.11 5.05 28.03
CA GLU A 81 7.56 6.44 28.06
C GLU A 81 6.41 7.40 28.42
N ASN A 82 6.61 8.21 29.45
CA ASN A 82 5.69 9.27 29.84
C ASN A 82 5.88 10.51 28.96
N LEU A 83 4.96 10.72 28.01
CA LEU A 83 4.98 11.87 27.12
C LEU A 83 3.97 12.91 27.59
N LYS A 84 4.41 14.16 27.74
CA LYS A 84 3.57 15.25 28.23
C LYS A 84 3.83 16.52 27.44
N TYR A 85 2.80 16.97 26.73
CA TYR A 85 2.89 18.15 25.87
C TYR A 85 1.68 19.05 26.06
N SER A 86 1.92 20.35 26.04
CA SER A 86 0.85 21.34 26.06
C SER A 86 0.96 22.32 24.91
N GLY A 87 -0.16 22.91 24.56
CA GLY A 87 -0.29 23.97 23.57
C GLY A 87 -1.08 25.12 24.17
N VAL A 88 -0.63 26.34 23.87
CA VAL A 88 -1.26 27.57 24.34
C VAL A 88 -1.69 28.41 23.14
N ALA A 89 -2.95 28.82 23.08
CA ALA A 89 -3.47 29.59 21.95
C ALA A 89 -4.71 30.44 22.28
N SER A 90 -5.11 31.27 21.31
CA SER A 90 -6.29 32.14 21.40
C SER A 90 -7.61 31.37 21.42
N THR A 91 -7.62 30.15 20.87
CA THR A 91 -8.77 29.25 20.87
C THR A 91 -8.39 27.87 21.42
N LYS A 92 -9.35 27.18 22.03
CA LYS A 92 -9.13 25.81 22.54
C LYS A 92 -8.78 24.82 21.42
N THR A 93 -9.36 25.00 20.23
CA THR A 93 -9.08 24.15 19.06
C THR A 93 -7.63 24.29 18.61
N LEU A 94 -7.12 25.52 18.53
CA LEU A 94 -5.73 25.77 18.14
C LEU A 94 -4.75 25.26 19.20
N ALA A 95 -5.02 25.50 20.48
CA ALA A 95 -4.21 24.99 21.59
C ALA A 95 -4.13 23.46 21.58
N MET A 96 -5.25 22.79 21.28
CA MET A 96 -5.31 21.34 21.11
C MET A 96 -4.47 20.86 19.91
N ALA A 97 -4.56 21.54 18.77
CA ALA A 97 -3.80 21.17 17.57
C ALA A 97 -2.29 21.28 17.80
N ILE A 98 -1.83 22.32 18.50
CA ILE A 98 -0.43 22.51 18.88
C ILE A 98 0.04 21.38 19.81
N ALA A 99 -0.71 21.10 20.89
CA ALA A 99 -0.36 20.03 21.83
C ALA A 99 -0.30 18.66 21.11
N SER A 100 -1.27 18.39 20.25
CA SER A 100 -1.34 17.14 19.48
C SER A 100 -0.20 17.04 18.47
N SER A 101 0.20 18.15 17.85
CA SER A 101 1.31 18.18 16.88
C SER A 101 2.64 17.81 17.53
N LYS A 102 2.95 18.45 18.67
CA LYS A 102 4.16 18.14 19.46
C LYS A 102 4.17 16.69 19.95
N MET A 103 3.02 16.18 20.39
CA MET A 103 2.87 14.79 20.82
C MET A 103 3.13 13.81 19.67
N LEU A 104 2.54 14.05 18.49
CA LEU A 104 2.73 13.21 17.31
C LEU A 104 4.18 13.21 16.84
N GLU A 105 4.85 14.36 16.84
CA GLU A 105 6.27 14.47 16.51
C GLU A 105 7.12 13.62 17.45
N LYS A 106 6.85 13.68 18.77
CA LYS A 106 7.57 12.85 19.74
C LYS A 106 7.28 11.36 19.56
N ILE A 107 6.02 10.96 19.39
CA ILE A 107 5.67 9.54 19.15
C ILE A 107 6.40 9.02 17.90
N ARG A 108 6.41 9.79 16.80
CA ARG A 108 7.13 9.42 15.57
C ARG A 108 8.65 9.39 15.72
N SER A 109 9.21 10.18 16.65
CA SER A 109 10.64 10.12 16.96
C SER A 109 11.04 8.88 17.78
N ILE A 110 10.09 8.31 18.54
CA ILE A 110 10.28 7.08 19.31
C ILE A 110 10.08 5.87 18.40
N ASP A 111 9.02 5.89 17.60
CA ASP A 111 8.72 4.86 16.61
C ASP A 111 8.32 5.50 15.28
N SER A 112 9.29 5.55 14.36
CA SER A 112 9.11 6.07 13.01
C SER A 112 8.21 5.22 12.14
N TYR A 113 7.80 4.02 12.59
CA TYR A 113 6.99 3.06 11.83
C TYR A 113 5.65 2.73 12.50
N ILE A 114 5.26 3.44 13.56
CA ILE A 114 3.99 3.20 14.27
C ILE A 114 2.76 3.20 13.36
N PHE A 115 2.76 3.93 12.25
CA PHE A 115 1.64 3.97 11.31
C PHE A 115 1.59 2.76 10.36
N MET A 116 2.66 1.97 10.27
CA MET A 116 2.73 0.76 9.44
C MET A 116 1.77 -0.32 9.95
N PRO A 117 1.36 -1.27 9.10
CA PRO A 117 0.70 -2.49 9.56
C PRO A 117 1.59 -3.22 10.58
N LYS A 118 0.99 -3.73 11.66
CA LYS A 118 1.75 -4.45 12.70
C LYS A 118 2.19 -5.83 12.20
N PHE A 119 1.28 -6.50 11.50
CA PHE A 119 1.50 -7.81 10.89
C PHE A 119 1.20 -7.76 9.40
N CYS A 120 1.96 -8.53 8.63
CA CYS A 120 1.63 -8.82 7.23
C CYS A 120 0.45 -9.79 7.21
N ILE A 121 -0.69 -9.34 6.70
CA ILE A 121 -1.93 -10.12 6.59
C ILE A 121 -2.40 -10.17 5.15
N GLY A 122 -3.26 -11.16 4.85
CA GLY A 122 -3.92 -11.29 3.57
C GLY A 122 -4.99 -10.25 3.27
N LEU A 123 -5.70 -10.41 2.15
CA LEU A 123 -6.90 -9.65 1.79
C LEU A 123 -8.10 -10.59 1.57
N PRO A 124 -9.31 -10.19 1.96
CA PRO A 124 -10.50 -10.96 1.66
C PRO A 124 -10.70 -11.07 0.14
N ASN A 125 -11.01 -12.27 -0.34
CA ASN A 125 -11.28 -12.53 -1.76
C ASN A 125 -12.69 -13.08 -1.97
N TYR A 126 -13.70 -12.32 -1.54
CA TYR A 126 -15.10 -12.74 -1.64
C TYR A 126 -15.62 -12.86 -3.09
N ARG A 127 -14.92 -12.29 -4.08
CA ARG A 127 -15.43 -12.06 -5.45
C ARG A 127 -14.44 -12.39 -6.58
N GLY A 128 -13.36 -13.11 -6.30
CA GLY A 128 -12.41 -13.55 -7.33
C GLY A 128 -11.49 -12.44 -7.86
N HIS A 129 -11.13 -11.49 -6.99
CA HIS A 129 -10.20 -10.40 -7.26
C HIS A 129 -8.81 -10.68 -6.64
N CYS A 130 -8.35 -11.93 -6.64
CA CYS A 130 -7.08 -12.36 -6.03
C CYS A 130 -5.85 -11.57 -6.52
N PHE A 131 -5.87 -11.09 -7.76
CA PHE A 131 -4.82 -10.22 -8.34
C PHE A 131 -4.66 -8.85 -7.62
N PHE A 132 -5.55 -8.50 -6.68
CA PHE A 132 -5.36 -7.36 -5.78
C PHE A 132 -4.33 -7.64 -4.67
N VAL A 133 -4.22 -8.90 -4.22
CA VAL A 133 -3.27 -9.32 -3.17
C VAL A 133 -1.82 -8.96 -3.52
N PRO A 134 -1.28 -9.39 -4.68
CA PRO A 134 0.11 -9.07 -5.06
C PRO A 134 0.39 -7.61 -5.37
N VAL A 135 -0.63 -6.74 -5.43
CA VAL A 135 -0.43 -5.29 -5.61
C VAL A 135 -0.48 -4.59 -4.27
N PHE A 136 -1.59 -4.76 -3.53
CA PHE A 136 -1.84 -3.98 -2.33
C PHE A 136 -1.07 -4.46 -1.12
N VAL A 137 -0.86 -5.77 -0.95
CA VAL A 137 -0.15 -6.27 0.22
C VAL A 137 1.32 -5.84 0.21
N PRO A 138 2.07 -5.96 -0.91
CA PRO A 138 3.42 -5.39 -0.98
C PRO A 138 3.44 -3.87 -0.76
N LEU A 139 2.54 -3.11 -1.41
CA LEU A 139 2.50 -1.66 -1.26
C LEU A 139 2.20 -1.22 0.18
N PHE A 140 1.24 -1.85 0.86
CA PHE A 140 0.86 -1.49 2.23
C PHE A 140 1.89 -1.89 3.29
N ASN A 141 2.81 -2.80 2.95
CA ASN A 141 3.94 -3.16 3.80
C ASN A 141 5.25 -2.46 3.38
N ASP A 142 5.22 -1.61 2.34
CA ASP A 142 6.34 -0.73 1.98
C ASP A 142 6.22 0.63 2.67
N SER A 143 7.13 0.90 3.61
CA SER A 143 7.12 2.14 4.38
C SER A 143 7.23 3.39 3.52
N ASP A 144 8.00 3.38 2.42
CA ASP A 144 8.17 4.57 1.59
C ASP A 144 6.88 4.90 0.83
N PHE A 145 6.18 3.87 0.34
CA PHE A 145 4.86 4.03 -0.24
C PHE A 145 3.85 4.57 0.79
N VAL A 146 3.80 3.99 1.98
CA VAL A 146 2.84 4.40 3.02
C VAL A 146 3.11 5.83 3.49
N PHE A 147 4.37 6.23 3.66
CA PHE A 147 4.74 7.62 3.95
C PHE A 147 4.27 8.57 2.84
N ALA A 148 4.50 8.21 1.57
CA ALA A 148 4.03 9.00 0.45
C ALA A 148 2.50 9.09 0.42
N LEU A 149 1.79 8.00 0.71
CA LEU A 149 0.32 7.95 0.77
C LEU A 149 -0.25 8.81 1.90
N LEU A 150 0.37 8.80 3.08
CA LEU A 150 -0.01 9.66 4.21
C LEU A 150 0.17 11.13 3.87
N LYS A 151 1.32 11.50 3.31
CA LYS A 151 1.61 12.87 2.86
C LYS A 151 0.65 13.30 1.75
N ALA A 152 0.39 12.42 0.79
CA ALA A 152 -0.56 12.67 -0.30
C ALA A 152 -1.97 12.92 0.25
N PHE A 153 -2.41 12.13 1.23
CA PHE A 153 -3.71 12.31 1.87
C PHE A 153 -3.81 13.64 2.63
N GLU A 154 -2.77 14.04 3.37
CA GLU A 154 -2.69 15.34 4.05
C GLU A 154 -2.79 16.50 3.05
N VAL A 155 -1.93 16.52 2.02
CA VAL A 155 -1.94 17.56 0.97
C VAL A 155 -3.31 17.61 0.26
N SER A 156 -3.86 16.45 -0.10
CA SER A 156 -5.17 16.39 -0.77
C SER A 156 -6.30 16.96 0.08
N THR A 157 -6.26 16.69 1.39
CA THR A 157 -7.26 17.20 2.34
C THR A 157 -7.16 18.71 2.42
N GLN A 158 -5.94 19.25 2.47
CA GLN A 158 -5.74 20.68 2.57
C GLN A 158 -6.21 21.43 1.33
N VAL A 159 -5.84 20.95 0.14
CA VAL A 159 -6.27 21.55 -1.12
C VAL A 159 -7.79 21.59 -1.23
N ILE A 160 -8.47 20.50 -0.83
CA ILE A 160 -9.95 20.44 -0.85
C ILE A 160 -10.57 21.47 0.10
N ILE A 161 -10.00 21.63 1.30
CA ILE A 161 -10.49 22.58 2.32
C ILE A 161 -10.24 24.03 1.88
N GLU A 162 -9.01 24.38 1.51
CA GLU A 162 -8.61 25.74 1.12
C GLU A 162 -9.38 26.24 -0.10
N ASN A 163 -9.63 25.37 -1.07
CA ASN A 163 -10.33 25.72 -2.30
C ASN A 163 -11.84 25.47 -2.22
N ASN A 164 -12.36 25.07 -1.05
CA ASN A 164 -13.77 24.74 -0.81
C ASN A 164 -14.35 23.82 -1.91
N ILE A 165 -13.57 22.81 -2.31
CA ILE A 165 -13.92 21.93 -3.43
C ILE A 165 -15.10 21.06 -3.02
N GLN A 166 -16.24 21.30 -3.66
CA GLN A 166 -17.43 20.49 -3.45
C GLN A 166 -17.28 19.13 -4.13
N LYS A 167 -17.94 18.12 -3.57
CA LYS A 167 -18.03 16.83 -4.23
C LYS A 167 -18.82 16.98 -5.54
N PRO A 168 -18.43 16.28 -6.61
CA PRO A 168 -19.21 16.26 -7.85
C PRO A 168 -20.65 15.85 -7.58
N GLU A 169 -21.61 16.53 -8.20
CA GLU A 169 -23.05 16.22 -8.04
C GLU A 169 -23.45 14.91 -8.74
N LYS A 170 -22.65 14.45 -9.70
CA LYS A 170 -22.89 13.23 -10.47
C LYS A 170 -21.77 12.22 -10.22
N ASN A 171 -22.14 10.98 -9.90
CA ASN A 171 -21.21 9.84 -9.69
C ASN A 171 -20.37 9.46 -10.94
N LYS A 172 -20.43 10.21 -12.04
CA LYS A 172 -19.70 9.90 -13.27
C LYS A 172 -18.37 10.64 -13.42
N ASP A 173 -18.17 11.74 -12.69
CA ASP A 173 -16.96 12.55 -12.80
C ASP A 173 -15.99 12.19 -11.67
N GLU A 174 -14.72 11.94 -12.01
CA GLU A 174 -13.66 11.68 -11.02
C GLU A 174 -13.49 12.93 -10.14
N SER A 175 -13.74 12.80 -8.82
CA SER A 175 -13.49 13.91 -7.88
C SER A 175 -12.00 14.16 -7.73
N LEU A 176 -11.58 15.42 -7.49
CA LEU A 176 -10.18 15.72 -7.20
C LEU A 176 -9.69 14.90 -5.99
N PHE A 177 -8.54 14.24 -6.15
CA PHE A 177 -7.94 13.33 -5.16
C PHE A 177 -8.82 12.12 -4.75
N LEU A 178 -9.71 11.67 -5.63
CA LEU A 178 -10.49 10.45 -5.45
C LEU A 178 -9.61 9.24 -5.10
N TRP A 179 -8.60 8.96 -5.92
CA TRP A 179 -7.75 7.78 -5.83
C TRP A 179 -6.92 7.82 -4.56
N THR A 180 -6.23 8.93 -4.29
CA THR A 180 -5.48 9.14 -3.05
C THR A 180 -6.34 8.82 -1.82
N ARG A 181 -7.58 9.31 -1.78
CA ARG A 181 -8.49 9.07 -0.65
C ARG A 181 -9.00 7.64 -0.59
N VAL A 182 -9.34 7.02 -1.72
CA VAL A 182 -9.85 5.64 -1.74
C VAL A 182 -8.76 4.66 -1.31
N ILE A 183 -7.54 4.81 -1.83
CA ILE A 183 -6.38 3.98 -1.48
C ILE A 183 -5.96 4.20 -0.02
N TYR A 184 -5.92 5.46 0.46
CA TYR A 184 -5.65 5.74 1.87
C TYR A 184 -6.67 5.09 2.82
N ASN A 185 -7.96 5.19 2.50
CA ASN A 185 -8.99 4.54 3.32
C ASN A 185 -8.84 3.02 3.32
N PHE A 186 -8.44 2.43 2.19
CA PHE A 186 -8.16 1.00 2.11
C PHE A 186 -6.98 0.60 2.98
N PHE A 187 -5.85 1.31 2.86
CA PHE A 187 -4.69 1.14 3.73
C PHE A 187 -5.06 1.28 5.21
N SER A 188 -5.86 2.29 5.57
CA SER A 188 -6.25 2.52 6.96
C SER A 188 -7.03 1.34 7.54
N SER A 189 -7.94 0.75 6.76
CA SER A 189 -8.68 -0.46 7.19
C SER A 189 -7.77 -1.68 7.27
N TYR A 190 -6.90 -1.88 6.28
CA TYR A 190 -5.90 -2.95 6.27
C TYR A 190 -4.98 -2.89 7.49
N SER A 191 -4.36 -1.73 7.73
CA SER A 191 -3.45 -1.53 8.85
C SER A 191 -4.15 -1.66 10.21
N LYS A 192 -5.45 -1.34 10.30
CA LYS A 192 -6.23 -1.62 11.51
C LYS A 192 -6.48 -3.13 11.69
N ALA A 193 -6.90 -3.83 10.64
CA ALA A 193 -7.11 -5.28 10.68
C ALA A 193 -5.80 -6.02 11.02
N SER A 194 -4.66 -5.50 10.54
CA SER A 194 -3.34 -6.08 10.81
C SER A 194 -2.96 -6.14 12.29
N GLN A 195 -3.66 -5.43 13.18
CA GLN A 195 -3.41 -5.54 14.62
C GLN A 195 -3.81 -6.92 15.18
N GLU A 196 -4.73 -7.61 14.50
CA GLU A 196 -5.27 -8.91 14.90
C GLU A 196 -4.45 -10.09 14.33
N GLY A 197 -3.37 -9.83 13.59
CA GLY A 197 -2.48 -10.88 13.07
C GLY A 197 -3.06 -11.71 11.92
N GLU A 198 -4.36 -11.65 11.65
CA GLU A 198 -5.00 -12.32 10.51
C GLU A 198 -6.33 -11.66 10.15
N ILE A 199 -6.81 -11.91 8.93
CA ILE A 199 -8.20 -11.64 8.56
C ILE A 199 -8.98 -12.94 8.62
N ILE A 200 -9.83 -13.09 9.63
CA ILE A 200 -10.71 -14.25 9.75
C ILE A 200 -11.96 -14.05 8.88
N ILE A 201 -12.06 -14.78 7.77
CA ILE A 201 -13.27 -14.81 6.94
C ILE A 201 -14.30 -15.75 7.59
N LYS A 202 -15.37 -15.20 8.17
CA LYS A 202 -16.48 -16.01 8.72
C LYS A 202 -17.74 -15.98 7.85
N HIS A 203 -17.87 -15.00 6.95
CA HIS A 203 -19.07 -14.75 6.15
C HIS A 203 -18.84 -14.99 4.65
N HIS A 204 -18.23 -16.12 4.28
CA HIS A 204 -18.25 -16.54 2.89
C HIS A 204 -19.72 -16.73 2.46
N PRO A 205 -20.23 -16.05 1.42
CA PRO A 205 -21.57 -16.33 0.92
C PRO A 205 -21.56 -17.73 0.29
N LYS A 206 -21.76 -18.77 1.11
CA LYS A 206 -21.51 -20.17 0.78
C LYS A 206 -22.33 -20.72 -0.40
N ASN A 207 -23.35 -20.03 -0.90
CA ASN A 207 -24.21 -20.57 -1.98
C ASN A 207 -24.79 -19.54 -2.97
N ILE A 208 -24.46 -18.25 -2.89
CA ILE A 208 -25.11 -17.23 -3.74
C ILE A 208 -24.42 -17.06 -5.11
N GLN A 209 -23.13 -17.38 -5.21
CA GLN A 209 -22.34 -17.23 -6.45
C GLN A 209 -22.81 -18.15 -7.60
N ARG A 210 -23.38 -19.33 -7.31
CA ARG A 210 -23.78 -20.29 -8.37
C ARG A 210 -25.21 -20.11 -8.87
N ALA A 211 -26.12 -19.55 -8.06
CA ALA A 211 -27.55 -19.63 -8.36
C ALA A 211 -28.21 -18.29 -8.70
N TYR A 212 -27.77 -17.16 -8.12
CA TYR A 212 -28.51 -15.90 -8.25
C TYR A 212 -27.61 -14.65 -8.16
N PRO A 213 -26.91 -14.28 -9.26
CA PRO A 213 -26.07 -13.08 -9.30
C PRO A 213 -26.87 -11.77 -9.08
N GLU A 214 -28.17 -11.75 -9.38
CA GLU A 214 -29.03 -10.56 -9.29
C GLU A 214 -29.55 -10.28 -7.85
N ILE A 215 -29.61 -11.31 -6.99
CA ILE A 215 -30.14 -11.23 -5.61
C ILE A 215 -29.04 -10.78 -4.61
N TYR A 216 -27.77 -10.83 -5.02
CA TYR A 216 -26.61 -10.47 -4.20
C TYR A 216 -26.70 -9.05 -3.63
N THR A 217 -27.27 -8.11 -4.40
CA THR A 217 -27.50 -6.72 -3.98
C THR A 217 -28.45 -6.60 -2.79
N GLN A 218 -29.41 -7.52 -2.64
CA GLN A 218 -30.38 -7.55 -1.52
C GLN A 218 -29.86 -8.33 -0.30
N ALA A 219 -29.01 -9.34 -0.49
CA ALA A 219 -28.41 -10.11 0.60
C ALA A 219 -27.36 -9.31 1.40
N MET A 220 -26.70 -8.35 0.72
CA MET A 220 -25.80 -7.37 1.36
C MET A 220 -26.49 -6.62 2.49
N ASP A 221 -27.76 -6.23 2.32
CA ASP A 221 -28.51 -5.45 3.33
C ASP A 221 -28.79 -6.23 4.63
N GLN A 222 -28.81 -7.56 4.59
CA GLN A 222 -29.09 -8.41 5.74
C GLN A 222 -27.83 -8.81 6.53
N CYS A 223 -26.67 -8.98 5.86
CA CYS A 223 -25.40 -9.26 6.54
C CYS A 223 -24.90 -8.06 7.39
N PHE A 224 -25.36 -6.83 7.11
CA PHE A 224 -24.97 -5.63 7.86
C PHE A 224 -25.44 -5.57 9.33
N LYS A 225 -26.25 -6.54 9.80
CA LYS A 225 -26.88 -6.49 11.14
C LYS A 225 -26.15 -7.27 12.24
N GLN A 226 -25.04 -7.98 11.96
CA GLN A 226 -24.33 -8.73 13.00
C GLN A 226 -23.23 -7.88 13.67
N ALA A 227 -23.40 -7.64 14.98
CA ALA A 227 -22.65 -6.65 15.74
C ALA A 227 -21.27 -7.10 16.28
N GLY A 228 -20.72 -8.23 15.82
CA GLY A 228 -19.52 -8.84 16.41
C GLY A 228 -18.21 -8.69 15.63
N TYR A 229 -18.23 -8.54 14.31
CA TYR A 229 -17.03 -8.72 13.47
C TYR A 229 -17.03 -7.69 12.32
N LYS A 230 -16.06 -6.76 12.33
CA LYS A 230 -16.08 -5.56 11.47
C LYS A 230 -14.88 -5.41 10.54
N ASN A 231 -13.72 -5.99 10.83
CA ASN A 231 -12.50 -5.65 10.12
C ASN A 231 -12.42 -6.30 8.73
N ASP A 232 -12.80 -7.58 8.59
CA ASP A 232 -12.83 -8.29 7.31
C ASP A 232 -13.81 -7.63 6.31
N LEU A 233 -15.04 -7.34 6.76
CA LEU A 233 -16.06 -6.66 5.95
C LEU A 233 -15.67 -5.22 5.63
N GLU A 234 -15.00 -4.52 6.54
CA GLU A 234 -14.55 -3.16 6.29
C GLU A 234 -13.38 -3.13 5.30
N VAL A 235 -12.42 -4.06 5.40
CA VAL A 235 -11.34 -4.22 4.43
C VAL A 235 -11.92 -4.57 3.05
N ASP A 236 -12.84 -5.54 2.97
CA ASP A 236 -13.54 -5.89 1.73
C ASP A 236 -14.29 -4.69 1.14
N ARG A 237 -15.05 -3.95 1.94
CA ARG A 237 -15.78 -2.77 1.49
C ARG A 237 -14.85 -1.72 0.87
N ARG A 238 -13.66 -1.52 1.44
CA ARG A 238 -12.68 -0.58 0.87
C ARG A 238 -12.06 -1.11 -0.41
N LEU A 239 -11.72 -2.40 -0.47
CA LEU A 239 -11.26 -3.05 -1.71
C LEU A 239 -12.32 -2.94 -2.81
N MET A 240 -13.59 -3.19 -2.49
CA MET A 240 -14.71 -3.02 -3.42
C MET A 240 -14.91 -1.60 -3.89
N LYS A 241 -14.66 -0.62 -3.03
CA LYS A 241 -14.65 0.76 -3.48
C LYS A 241 -13.57 1.00 -4.52
N VAL A 242 -12.36 0.44 -4.36
CA VAL A 242 -11.30 0.52 -5.38
C VAL A 242 -11.78 -0.11 -6.70
N VAL A 243 -12.34 -1.33 -6.64
CA VAL A 243 -12.84 -2.04 -7.81
C VAL A 243 -13.89 -1.24 -8.57
N ILE A 244 -14.90 -0.70 -7.87
CA ILE A 244 -15.96 0.11 -8.49
C ILE A 244 -15.38 1.34 -9.17
N GLN A 245 -14.48 2.07 -8.50
CA GLN A 245 -13.87 3.25 -9.12
C GLN A 245 -13.01 2.89 -10.33
N LEU A 246 -12.25 1.78 -10.29
CA LEU A 246 -11.47 1.29 -11.44
C LEU A 246 -12.39 0.91 -12.60
N ALA A 247 -13.49 0.23 -12.32
CA ALA A 247 -14.50 -0.14 -13.30
C ALA A 247 -15.18 1.08 -13.96
N GLU A 248 -15.48 2.11 -13.19
CA GLU A 248 -16.18 3.31 -13.67
C GLU A 248 -15.28 4.24 -14.47
N HIS A 249 -14.00 4.36 -14.09
CA HIS A 249 -13.15 5.45 -14.54
C HIS A 249 -11.88 5.02 -15.28
N VAL A 250 -11.53 3.73 -15.26
CA VAL A 250 -10.29 3.24 -15.88
C VAL A 250 -10.56 2.15 -16.88
N TRP A 251 -11.16 1.04 -16.43
CA TRP A 251 -11.49 -0.08 -17.30
C TRP A 251 -12.65 -0.88 -16.75
N ASN A 252 -13.75 -0.91 -17.50
CA ASN A 252 -14.98 -1.63 -17.16
C ASN A 252 -14.78 -3.13 -16.81
N ASP A 253 -13.70 -3.78 -17.25
CA ASP A 253 -13.42 -5.20 -16.99
C ASP A 253 -13.13 -5.50 -15.51
N TYR A 254 -12.80 -4.50 -14.69
CA TYR A 254 -12.68 -4.69 -13.23
C TYR A 254 -14.02 -5.11 -12.57
N LYS A 255 -15.17 -4.95 -13.26
CA LYS A 255 -16.47 -5.44 -12.78
C LYS A 255 -16.53 -6.96 -12.70
N THR A 256 -15.77 -7.66 -13.54
CA THR A 256 -15.75 -9.12 -13.58
C THR A 256 -14.58 -9.65 -12.76
N PRO A 257 -14.71 -10.83 -12.14
CA PRO A 257 -13.60 -11.54 -11.52
C PRO A 257 -12.49 -11.83 -12.54
N GLY A 258 -11.24 -11.93 -12.07
CA GLY A 258 -10.07 -12.12 -12.92
C GLY A 258 -9.44 -10.81 -13.40
N GLY A 259 -8.12 -10.83 -13.60
CA GLY A 259 -7.34 -9.65 -13.93
C GLY A 259 -5.84 -9.93 -13.86
N PHE A 260 -5.04 -8.91 -14.13
CA PHE A 260 -3.58 -9.00 -14.15
C PHE A 260 -2.98 -8.07 -13.09
N SER A 261 -2.12 -8.61 -12.24
CA SER A 261 -1.51 -7.89 -11.12
C SER A 261 -0.72 -6.67 -11.61
N TRP A 262 0.07 -6.81 -12.68
CA TRP A 262 0.86 -5.71 -13.25
C TRP A 262 0.01 -4.55 -13.75
N ARG A 263 -1.16 -4.85 -14.33
CA ARG A 263 -2.06 -3.84 -14.87
C ARG A 263 -2.78 -3.09 -13.77
N LEU A 264 -3.20 -3.81 -12.73
CA LEU A 264 -3.75 -3.19 -11.53
C LEU A 264 -2.72 -2.25 -10.89
N TYR A 265 -1.48 -2.71 -10.74
CA TYR A 265 -0.38 -1.88 -10.22
C TYR A 265 -0.19 -0.62 -11.07
N GLU A 266 -0.10 -0.76 -12.40
CA GLU A 266 0.03 0.37 -13.33
C GLU A 266 -1.10 1.39 -13.13
N HIS A 267 -2.34 0.92 -13.16
CA HIS A 267 -3.52 1.78 -13.08
C HIS A 267 -3.58 2.52 -11.74
N VAL A 268 -3.35 1.82 -10.62
CA VAL A 268 -3.40 2.42 -9.28
C VAL A 268 -2.30 3.47 -9.13
N VAL A 269 -1.06 3.11 -9.47
CA VAL A 269 0.10 3.99 -9.25
C VAL A 269 0.09 5.20 -10.20
N THR A 270 -0.31 5.01 -11.46
CA THR A 270 -0.44 6.14 -12.39
C THR A 270 -1.58 7.07 -12.01
N LYS A 271 -2.73 6.54 -11.57
CA LYS A 271 -3.86 7.36 -11.12
C LYS A 271 -3.51 8.21 -9.91
N ILE A 272 -3.02 7.63 -8.81
CA ILE A 272 -2.66 8.41 -7.61
C ILE A 272 -1.60 9.47 -7.91
N ASN A 273 -0.66 9.19 -8.82
CA ASN A 273 0.36 10.14 -9.23
C ASN A 273 -0.22 11.28 -10.09
N SER A 274 -1.13 10.96 -11.01
CA SER A 274 -1.73 11.92 -11.94
C SER A 274 -2.60 12.99 -11.26
N GLU A 275 -3.19 12.69 -10.11
CA GLU A 275 -4.02 13.64 -9.34
C GLU A 275 -3.21 14.88 -8.91
N PHE A 276 -1.94 14.69 -8.56
CA PHE A 276 -1.05 15.78 -8.17
C PHE A 276 -0.65 16.64 -9.36
N TYR A 277 -0.37 16.04 -10.51
CA TYR A 277 -0.10 16.79 -11.73
C TYR A 277 -1.32 17.60 -12.20
N ALA A 278 -2.52 17.01 -12.11
CA ALA A 278 -3.77 17.71 -12.42
C ALA A 278 -4.01 18.91 -11.48
N ALA A 279 -3.60 18.79 -10.22
CA ALA A 279 -3.64 19.86 -9.23
C ALA A 279 -2.44 20.84 -9.30
N LEU A 280 -1.51 20.66 -10.25
CA LEU A 280 -0.27 21.44 -10.38
C LEU A 280 0.62 21.38 -9.12
N LEU A 281 0.63 20.24 -8.43
CA LEU A 281 1.41 20.00 -7.21
C LEU A 281 2.51 18.96 -7.44
N PRO A 282 3.64 19.03 -6.69
CA PRO A 282 4.62 17.95 -6.67
C PRO A 282 4.01 16.67 -6.10
N SER A 283 4.06 15.57 -6.85
CA SER A 283 3.58 14.28 -6.39
C SER A 283 4.51 13.66 -5.34
N PRO A 284 4.00 13.25 -4.17
CA PRO A 284 4.78 12.49 -3.18
C PRO A 284 5.27 11.12 -3.68
N PHE A 285 4.69 10.59 -4.76
CA PHE A 285 4.96 9.24 -5.26
C PHE A 285 6.08 9.18 -6.30
N THR A 286 6.42 10.28 -6.96
CA THR A 286 7.39 10.30 -8.07
C THR A 286 8.73 9.69 -7.66
N ASP A 287 9.23 10.04 -6.48
CA ASP A 287 10.54 9.61 -5.99
C ASP A 287 10.51 8.22 -5.37
N VAL A 288 9.31 7.73 -5.05
CA VAL A 288 9.10 6.45 -4.37
C VAL A 288 8.86 5.32 -5.36
N LEU A 289 8.13 5.56 -6.45
CA LEU A 289 7.67 4.49 -7.35
C LEU A 289 8.07 4.67 -8.82
N PHE A 290 8.48 5.86 -9.26
CA PHE A 290 8.70 6.11 -10.68
C PHE A 290 10.19 6.13 -11.04
N THR A 291 10.53 5.26 -11.99
CA THR A 291 11.82 5.30 -12.66
C THR A 291 11.79 6.34 -13.77
N THR A 292 12.83 7.16 -13.84
CA THR A 292 13.04 8.10 -14.93
C THR A 292 14.30 7.74 -15.70
N TYR A 293 14.18 7.56 -17.01
CA TYR A 293 15.33 7.31 -17.88
C TYR A 293 15.24 8.09 -19.19
N LEU A 294 16.39 8.25 -19.82
CA LEU A 294 16.57 8.91 -21.10
C LEU A 294 17.08 7.89 -22.13
N PHE A 295 16.57 7.98 -23.34
CA PHE A 295 17.17 7.31 -24.48
C PHE A 295 17.27 8.23 -25.69
N GLU A 296 18.18 7.89 -26.58
CA GLU A 296 18.54 8.71 -27.74
C GLU A 296 18.47 7.89 -29.04
N TYR A 297 17.54 8.25 -29.92
CA TYR A 297 17.51 7.75 -31.30
C TYR A 297 18.49 8.53 -32.16
N LYS A 298 19.21 7.86 -33.06
CA LYS A 298 20.07 8.51 -34.06
C LYS A 298 19.42 8.49 -35.43
N CYS A 299 19.71 9.50 -36.24
CA CYS A 299 19.45 9.45 -37.67
C CYS A 299 20.58 8.69 -38.36
N ASP A 300 20.25 7.77 -39.27
CA ASP A 300 21.26 7.00 -40.01
C ASP A 300 22.08 7.85 -40.98
N LYS A 301 21.56 9.00 -41.42
CA LYS A 301 22.19 9.82 -42.46
C LYS A 301 22.85 11.11 -41.97
N CYS A 302 22.55 11.54 -40.75
CA CYS A 302 23.16 12.74 -40.19
C CYS A 302 23.42 12.59 -38.69
N ALA A 303 24.21 13.48 -38.11
CA ALA A 303 24.54 13.48 -36.69
C ALA A 303 23.37 13.93 -35.78
N ALA A 304 22.16 14.14 -36.33
CA ALA A 304 21.01 14.52 -35.53
C ALA A 304 20.56 13.35 -34.65
N SER A 305 20.18 13.69 -33.42
CA SER A 305 19.63 12.72 -32.49
C SER A 305 18.40 13.27 -31.80
N LEU A 306 17.54 12.36 -31.40
CA LEU A 306 16.30 12.66 -30.72
C LEU A 306 16.33 12.00 -29.35
N ARG A 307 16.27 12.82 -28.31
CA ARG A 307 16.23 12.37 -26.93
C ARG A 307 14.79 12.29 -26.44
N ARG A 308 14.45 11.20 -25.76
CA ARG A 308 13.15 11.02 -25.11
C ARG A 308 13.36 10.64 -23.65
N LYS A 309 12.70 11.41 -22.78
CA LYS A 309 12.60 11.13 -21.35
C LYS A 309 11.34 10.32 -21.11
N VAL A 310 11.46 9.23 -20.36
CA VAL A 310 10.33 8.40 -19.95
C VAL A 310 10.31 8.32 -18.43
N VAL A 311 9.09 8.32 -17.89
CA VAL A 311 8.79 8.17 -16.47
C VAL A 311 7.81 7.01 -16.38
N THR A 312 8.17 5.93 -15.69
CA THR A 312 7.39 4.69 -15.65
C THR A 312 7.35 4.10 -14.24
N PRO A 313 6.23 3.50 -13.79
CA PRO A 313 6.12 2.90 -12.46
C PRO A 313 6.78 1.53 -12.33
N PHE A 314 7.14 0.90 -13.46
CA PHE A 314 7.90 -0.35 -13.51
C PHE A 314 8.79 -0.42 -14.76
N LEU A 315 9.74 -1.33 -14.73
CA LEU A 315 10.57 -1.69 -15.87
C LEU A 315 10.25 -3.10 -16.36
N ASN A 316 10.22 -3.30 -17.67
CA ASN A 316 9.93 -4.60 -18.26
C ASN A 316 11.21 -5.43 -18.42
N ILE A 317 11.13 -6.74 -18.17
CA ILE A 317 12.19 -7.71 -18.47
C ILE A 317 11.59 -8.96 -19.12
N PRO A 318 12.33 -9.67 -19.98
CA PRO A 318 11.83 -10.92 -20.53
C PRO A 318 11.92 -12.05 -19.49
N THR A 319 11.00 -13.03 -19.57
CA THR A 319 11.07 -14.25 -18.76
C THR A 319 12.18 -15.20 -19.19
N VAL A 320 12.54 -15.16 -20.47
CA VAL A 320 13.65 -15.93 -21.07
C VAL A 320 14.47 -15.06 -22.02
N HIS A 321 15.77 -15.32 -22.11
CA HIS A 321 16.66 -14.58 -22.99
C HIS A 321 17.77 -15.45 -23.57
N SER A 322 18.35 -15.06 -24.70
CA SER A 322 19.36 -15.88 -25.41
C SER A 322 20.79 -15.69 -24.86
N TYR A 323 21.05 -14.59 -24.17
CA TYR A 323 22.39 -14.22 -23.69
C TYR A 323 22.42 -14.01 -22.17
N TYR A 324 21.67 -13.03 -21.68
CA TYR A 324 21.50 -12.77 -20.24
C TYR A 324 20.78 -13.90 -19.50
N GLN A 325 21.34 -14.26 -18.34
CA GLN A 325 20.87 -15.32 -17.47
C GLN A 325 20.26 -14.77 -16.19
N SER A 326 20.60 -13.53 -15.81
CA SER A 326 20.08 -12.87 -14.62
C SER A 326 19.56 -11.47 -14.91
N LEU A 327 18.69 -10.98 -14.04
CA LEU A 327 18.25 -9.58 -14.03
C LEU A 327 19.44 -8.61 -13.83
N GLN A 328 20.48 -9.01 -13.10
CA GLN A 328 21.67 -8.17 -12.91
C GLN A 328 22.37 -7.91 -14.26
N ASP A 329 22.47 -8.91 -15.13
CA ASP A 329 23.13 -8.76 -16.43
C ASP A 329 22.48 -7.67 -17.29
N PHE A 330 21.15 -7.54 -17.21
CA PHE A 330 20.40 -6.48 -17.91
C PHE A 330 20.73 -5.08 -17.40
N PHE A 331 21.05 -4.93 -16.11
CA PHE A 331 21.45 -3.66 -15.51
C PHE A 331 22.94 -3.36 -15.69
N ASP A 332 23.77 -4.40 -15.85
CA ASP A 332 25.20 -4.26 -16.19
C ASP A 332 25.39 -3.85 -17.67
N GLU A 333 24.47 -4.25 -18.55
CA GLU A 333 24.43 -3.83 -19.96
C GLU A 333 23.09 -3.19 -20.39
N PRO A 334 22.76 -1.97 -19.90
CA PRO A 334 21.43 -1.36 -20.07
C PRO A 334 20.98 -1.11 -21.52
N SER A 335 21.89 -1.12 -22.49
CA SER A 335 21.55 -0.95 -23.91
C SER A 335 20.60 -2.03 -24.44
N SER A 336 20.58 -3.22 -23.85
CA SER A 336 19.69 -4.32 -24.23
C SER A 336 18.26 -4.17 -23.68
N PHE A 337 18.12 -3.40 -22.60
CA PHE A 337 16.90 -3.26 -21.81
C PHE A 337 15.74 -2.62 -22.57
N ILE A 338 16.07 -1.82 -23.58
CA ILE A 338 15.12 -0.91 -24.22
C ILE A 338 14.11 -1.65 -25.09
N ASN A 339 14.53 -2.75 -25.70
CA ASN A 339 13.66 -3.56 -26.56
C ASN A 339 12.46 -4.12 -25.79
N PHE A 340 12.59 -4.26 -24.47
CA PHE A 340 11.54 -4.81 -23.60
C PHE A 340 10.63 -3.73 -23.02
N GLN A 341 11.03 -2.44 -23.04
CA GLN A 341 10.20 -1.36 -22.49
C GLN A 341 9.00 -0.98 -23.38
N GLU A 342 8.75 -1.72 -24.48
CA GLU A 342 7.68 -1.47 -25.47
C GLU A 342 7.69 -0.03 -26.03
N LEU A 343 8.85 0.62 -26.00
CA LEU A 343 9.02 2.00 -26.42
C LEU A 343 9.02 2.10 -27.94
N GLN A 344 7.84 2.23 -28.54
CA GLN A 344 7.75 2.59 -29.96
C GLN A 344 8.12 4.07 -30.14
N CYS A 345 8.97 4.36 -31.12
CA CYS A 345 9.23 5.72 -31.56
C CYS A 345 7.96 6.29 -32.23
N SER A 346 7.22 7.16 -31.54
CA SER A 346 6.06 7.86 -32.10
C SER A 346 6.40 8.61 -33.38
N HIS A 347 7.66 9.04 -33.53
CA HIS A 347 8.18 9.74 -34.69
C HIS A 347 8.35 8.86 -35.94
N LYS A 348 8.48 7.53 -35.79
CA LYS A 348 8.39 6.59 -36.92
C LYS A 348 6.95 6.52 -37.45
N LYS A 349 5.94 6.53 -36.56
CA LYS A 349 4.52 6.61 -36.95
C LYS A 349 4.16 7.96 -37.56
N GLN A 350 4.85 9.03 -37.17
CA GLN A 350 4.61 10.40 -37.65
C GLN A 350 5.55 10.83 -38.81
N GLY A 351 6.44 9.94 -39.27
CA GLY A 351 7.36 10.23 -40.38
C GLY A 351 8.36 11.37 -40.10
N THR A 352 8.71 11.62 -38.84
CA THR A 352 9.62 12.71 -38.47
C THR A 352 11.00 12.47 -39.07
N LYS A 353 11.50 13.49 -39.77
CA LYS A 353 12.77 13.48 -40.48
C LYS A 353 13.71 14.49 -39.85
N ALA A 354 14.94 14.09 -39.56
CA ALA A 354 15.94 15.04 -39.07
C ALA A 354 16.66 15.78 -40.22
N CYS A 355 16.96 15.09 -41.32
CA CYS A 355 17.60 15.65 -42.52
C CYS A 355 16.89 15.21 -43.82
N GLY A 356 15.56 15.05 -43.77
CA GLY A 356 14.78 14.47 -44.87
C GLY A 356 14.74 12.93 -44.87
N SER A 357 15.54 12.27 -44.03
CA SER A 357 15.52 10.81 -43.81
C SER A 357 14.87 10.45 -42.47
N PRO A 358 14.17 9.31 -42.38
CA PRO A 358 13.51 8.88 -41.16
C PRO A 358 14.52 8.65 -40.04
N ILE A 359 14.12 8.99 -38.82
CA ILE A 359 14.83 8.58 -37.60
C ILE A 359 14.64 7.06 -37.48
N THR A 360 15.72 6.31 -37.25
CA THR A 360 15.63 4.87 -37.06
C THR A 360 15.21 4.51 -35.64
N ASP A 361 14.69 3.29 -35.48
CA ASP A 361 14.40 2.73 -34.15
C ASP A 361 15.67 2.31 -33.40
N THR A 362 16.85 2.50 -34.01
CA THR A 362 18.12 2.15 -33.38
C THR A 362 18.44 3.17 -32.28
N ILE A 363 18.35 2.69 -31.05
CA ILE A 363 18.65 3.50 -29.89
C ILE A 363 20.14 3.44 -29.62
N SER A 364 20.74 4.62 -29.54
CA SER A 364 22.18 4.79 -29.50
C SER A 364 22.74 5.01 -28.11
N ARG A 365 21.88 5.38 -27.16
CA ARG A 365 22.23 5.63 -25.77
C ARG A 365 21.01 5.41 -24.88
N PHE A 366 21.26 4.79 -23.74
CA PHE A 366 20.33 4.67 -22.62
C PHE A 366 21.01 5.21 -21.37
N LYS A 367 20.26 5.89 -20.51
CA LYS A 367 20.75 6.36 -19.22
C LYS A 367 19.61 6.47 -18.23
N PHE A 368 19.76 5.87 -17.05
CA PHE A 368 18.92 6.19 -15.90
C PHE A 368 19.17 7.65 -15.46
N ILE A 369 18.11 8.43 -15.36
CA ILE A 369 18.14 9.78 -14.77
C ILE A 369 17.90 9.69 -13.27
N LYS A 370 16.93 8.85 -12.88
CA LYS A 370 16.52 8.67 -11.49
C LYS A 370 15.94 7.28 -11.31
N LEU A 371 16.39 6.60 -10.26
CA LEU A 371 15.75 5.37 -9.78
C LEU A 371 14.87 5.69 -8.56
N PRO A 372 13.73 4.99 -8.41
CA PRO A 372 12.82 5.16 -7.29
C PRO A 372 13.34 4.45 -6.05
N LYS A 373 12.86 4.83 -4.86
CA LYS A 373 13.14 4.07 -3.63
C LYS A 373 12.63 2.63 -3.71
N THR A 374 11.49 2.43 -4.35
CA THR A 374 10.89 1.12 -4.61
C THR A 374 10.88 0.88 -6.11
N LEU A 375 11.78 0.02 -6.56
CA LEU A 375 11.92 -0.40 -7.95
C LEU A 375 11.03 -1.60 -8.22
N VAL A 376 10.12 -1.46 -9.17
CA VAL A 376 9.23 -2.55 -9.59
C VAL A 376 9.63 -3.04 -10.98
N ILE A 377 9.75 -4.35 -11.11
CA ILE A 377 10.09 -5.03 -12.36
C ILE A 377 8.90 -5.87 -12.80
N LYS A 378 8.47 -5.71 -14.05
CA LYS A 378 7.46 -6.56 -14.68
C LYS A 378 8.16 -7.58 -15.58
N ALA A 379 7.95 -8.85 -15.30
CA ALA A 379 8.36 -9.91 -16.20
C ALA A 379 7.35 -10.06 -17.34
N VAL A 380 7.85 -10.17 -18.57
CA VAL A 380 7.06 -10.23 -19.81
C VAL A 380 7.43 -11.50 -20.56
N GLY A 381 6.42 -12.27 -20.94
CA GLY A 381 6.56 -13.49 -21.72
C GLY A 381 7.32 -13.24 -23.02
N TYR A 382 8.37 -14.02 -23.25
CA TYR A 382 9.14 -13.99 -24.48
C TYR A 382 9.28 -15.40 -25.06
N ILE A 383 9.15 -15.55 -26.37
CA ILE A 383 9.28 -16.83 -27.06
C ILE A 383 10.66 -16.87 -27.71
N GLY A 384 11.42 -17.94 -27.48
CA GLY A 384 12.69 -18.19 -28.17
C GLY A 384 13.97 -17.86 -27.38
N GLY A 385 13.89 -17.71 -26.06
CA GLY A 385 15.08 -17.61 -25.19
C GLY A 385 15.65 -18.97 -24.81
N LEU A 386 16.97 -19.02 -24.56
CA LEU A 386 17.67 -20.24 -24.12
C LEU A 386 17.71 -20.35 -22.59
N TYR A 387 17.81 -19.21 -21.91
CA TYR A 387 17.97 -19.14 -20.46
C TYR A 387 16.71 -18.54 -19.84
N LYS A 388 16.24 -19.14 -18.74
CA LYS A 388 15.27 -18.50 -17.85
C LYS A 388 15.99 -17.42 -17.07
N VAL A 389 15.44 -16.21 -17.04
CA VAL A 389 16.09 -15.07 -16.38
C VAL A 389 15.94 -15.20 -14.87
N GLU A 390 17.06 -15.28 -14.15
CA GLU A 390 17.12 -15.29 -12.69
C GLU A 390 16.74 -13.92 -12.11
N VAL A 391 16.00 -13.93 -10.99
CA VAL A 391 15.59 -12.76 -10.22
C VAL A 391 16.31 -12.79 -8.85
N PRO A 392 17.47 -12.12 -8.74
CA PRO A 392 18.34 -12.24 -7.57
C PRO A 392 17.72 -11.58 -6.33
N GLU A 393 18.26 -11.92 -5.15
CA GLU A 393 17.85 -11.25 -3.89
C GLU A 393 18.32 -9.80 -3.79
N THR A 394 19.37 -9.44 -4.53
CA THR A 394 19.97 -8.11 -4.54
C THR A 394 20.30 -7.69 -5.96
N LEU A 395 20.06 -6.41 -6.27
CA LEU A 395 20.47 -5.77 -7.52
C LEU A 395 21.39 -4.60 -7.20
N ASN A 396 22.44 -4.43 -8.00
CA ASN A 396 23.31 -3.26 -7.97
C ASN A 396 23.13 -2.52 -9.29
N ILE A 397 22.66 -1.27 -9.25
CA ILE A 397 22.40 -0.49 -10.44
C ILE A 397 23.27 0.76 -10.41
N VAL A 398 24.09 0.93 -11.45
CA VAL A 398 24.95 2.11 -11.61
C VAL A 398 24.14 3.25 -12.21
N VAL A 399 24.04 4.35 -11.49
CA VAL A 399 23.45 5.60 -11.97
C VAL A 399 24.54 6.67 -11.94
N ASP A 400 24.98 7.09 -13.12
CA ASP A 400 26.16 7.94 -13.30
C ASP A 400 27.43 7.33 -12.70
N THR A 401 27.82 7.71 -11.49
CA THR A 401 28.98 7.18 -10.77
C THR A 401 28.61 6.50 -9.45
N GLU A 402 27.33 6.48 -9.11
CA GLU A 402 26.84 5.91 -7.85
C GLU A 402 26.27 4.51 -8.08
N VAL A 403 26.67 3.57 -7.23
CA VAL A 403 26.06 2.23 -7.19
C VAL A 403 24.90 2.28 -6.21
N LYS A 404 23.68 2.14 -6.71
CA LYS A 404 22.49 1.96 -5.88
C LYS A 404 22.23 0.48 -5.68
N LYS A 405 22.22 0.05 -4.43
CA LYS A 405 21.91 -1.33 -4.04
C LYS A 405 20.41 -1.44 -3.74
N TYR A 406 19.80 -2.51 -4.22
CA TYR A 406 18.39 -2.82 -4.06
C TYR A 406 18.23 -4.23 -3.53
N VAL A 407 17.32 -4.45 -2.59
CA VAL A 407 17.01 -5.76 -2.00
C VAL A 407 15.59 -6.15 -2.36
N LYS A 408 15.40 -7.40 -2.79
CA LYS A 408 14.07 -7.94 -3.10
C LYS A 408 13.24 -8.02 -1.82
N VAL A 409 12.04 -7.47 -1.84
CA VAL A 409 11.14 -7.42 -0.68
C VAL A 409 9.83 -8.16 -0.92
N ALA A 410 9.38 -8.22 -2.17
CA ALA A 410 8.20 -8.99 -2.53
C ALA A 410 8.21 -9.37 -4.01
N TYR A 411 7.38 -10.34 -4.39
CA TYR A 411 7.04 -10.59 -5.78
C TYR A 411 5.64 -11.20 -5.90
N SER A 412 4.98 -10.99 -7.03
CA SER A 412 3.72 -11.66 -7.36
C SER A 412 4.00 -13.04 -7.96
N LEU A 413 3.02 -13.92 -7.89
CA LEU A 413 3.02 -15.14 -8.69
C LEU A 413 1.63 -15.26 -9.29
N ASP A 414 1.55 -14.96 -10.59
CA ASP A 414 0.35 -15.12 -11.38
C ASP A 414 0.51 -16.46 -12.12
N TYR A 415 -0.30 -17.46 -11.77
CA TYR A 415 -0.19 -18.81 -12.33
C TYR A 415 -1.54 -19.35 -12.77
N GLU A 416 -1.51 -20.21 -13.78
CA GLU A 416 -2.70 -20.91 -14.23
C GLU A 416 -3.02 -22.10 -13.32
N VAL A 417 -4.30 -22.42 -13.23
CA VAL A 417 -4.86 -23.52 -12.46
C VAL A 417 -5.56 -24.42 -13.46
N TRP A 418 -5.42 -25.74 -13.32
CA TRP A 418 -5.95 -26.72 -14.26
C TRP A 418 -6.88 -27.71 -13.58
N ASN A 419 -7.94 -28.11 -14.28
CA ASN A 419 -8.82 -29.19 -13.86
C ASN A 419 -8.39 -30.51 -14.52
N ARG A 420 -8.20 -31.54 -13.69
CA ARG A 420 -7.84 -32.88 -14.16
C ARG A 420 -9.09 -33.65 -14.60
N GLY A 421 -9.52 -33.43 -15.84
CA GLY A 421 -10.56 -34.22 -16.52
C GLY A 421 -11.73 -34.63 -15.61
N THR A 422 -12.05 -35.92 -15.56
CA THR A 422 -13.21 -36.47 -14.81
C THR A 422 -13.06 -36.48 -13.28
N SER A 423 -11.90 -36.14 -12.73
CA SER A 423 -11.65 -36.22 -11.28
C SER A 423 -12.03 -34.95 -10.50
N GLY A 424 -12.20 -33.82 -11.18
CA GLY A 424 -12.56 -32.54 -10.58
C GLY A 424 -11.47 -31.90 -9.70
N LYS A 425 -10.31 -32.54 -9.50
CA LYS A 425 -9.23 -31.99 -8.67
C LYS A 425 -8.43 -30.94 -9.44
N LEU A 426 -8.22 -29.79 -8.80
CA LEU A 426 -7.40 -28.71 -9.34
C LEU A 426 -5.90 -28.96 -9.14
N LYS A 427 -5.09 -28.65 -10.16
CA LYS A 427 -3.62 -28.57 -10.10
C LYS A 427 -3.17 -27.15 -10.37
N SER A 428 -2.00 -26.79 -9.85
CA SER A 428 -1.33 -25.53 -10.18
C SER A 428 0.17 -25.71 -10.27
N LEU A 429 0.86 -24.82 -11.01
CA LEU A 429 2.34 -24.81 -11.15
C LEU A 429 3.06 -24.65 -9.81
N ARG A 430 2.32 -24.20 -8.78
CA ARG A 430 2.79 -24.12 -7.40
C ARG A 430 3.05 -25.50 -6.80
N MET A 431 2.34 -26.53 -7.29
CA MET A 431 2.41 -27.90 -6.80
C MET A 431 2.98 -28.86 -7.84
N ILE A 432 2.40 -28.90 -9.05
CA ILE A 432 2.69 -29.88 -10.10
C ILE A 432 2.47 -29.25 -11.49
N GLU A 433 3.33 -29.56 -12.45
CA GLU A 433 3.16 -29.17 -13.86
C GLU A 433 1.91 -29.82 -14.49
N PRO A 434 1.18 -29.14 -15.40
CA PRO A 434 0.01 -29.70 -16.07
C PRO A 434 0.38 -30.88 -17.00
N GLU A 435 -0.52 -31.86 -17.09
CA GLU A 435 -0.40 -33.03 -17.98
C GLU A 435 -1.21 -32.85 -19.28
N GLN A 436 -0.94 -33.69 -20.28
CA GLN A 436 -1.71 -33.68 -21.53
C GLN A 436 -3.18 -34.05 -21.27
N GLY A 437 -4.10 -33.14 -21.59
CA GLY A 437 -5.55 -33.30 -21.37
C GLY A 437 -6.10 -32.55 -20.16
N ASP A 438 -5.22 -31.90 -19.37
CA ASP A 438 -5.65 -30.96 -18.33
C ASP A 438 -6.24 -29.69 -18.98
N GLU A 439 -7.40 -29.26 -18.52
CA GLU A 439 -8.08 -28.05 -19.02
C GLU A 439 -7.85 -26.88 -18.07
N SER A 440 -7.63 -25.68 -18.63
CA SER A 440 -7.49 -24.48 -17.81
C SER A 440 -8.78 -24.18 -17.03
N ALA A 441 -8.64 -24.04 -15.71
CA ALA A 441 -9.67 -23.58 -14.79
C ALA A 441 -9.59 -22.06 -14.51
N GLY A 442 -8.60 -21.38 -15.10
CA GLY A 442 -8.35 -19.95 -14.92
C GLY A 442 -7.00 -19.63 -14.29
N LYS A 443 -6.75 -18.34 -14.05
CA LYS A 443 -5.53 -17.86 -13.38
C LYS A 443 -5.80 -17.51 -11.92
N HIS A 444 -4.82 -17.76 -11.07
CA HIS A 444 -4.78 -17.32 -9.67
C HIS A 444 -3.53 -16.48 -9.42
N ALA A 445 -3.61 -15.58 -8.45
CA ALA A 445 -2.54 -14.65 -8.13
C ALA A 445 -2.30 -14.60 -6.62
N ILE A 446 -1.04 -14.71 -6.22
CA ILE A 446 -0.58 -14.65 -4.83
C ILE A 446 0.57 -13.66 -4.69
N ALA A 447 0.84 -13.22 -3.47
CA ALA A 447 2.04 -12.43 -3.16
C ALA A 447 3.03 -13.27 -2.35
N MET A 448 4.31 -13.09 -2.61
CA MET A 448 5.39 -13.54 -1.75
C MET A 448 6.01 -12.32 -1.11
N VAL A 449 6.00 -12.23 0.22
CA VAL A 449 6.45 -11.03 0.96
C VAL A 449 7.52 -11.41 1.98
N LYS A 450 8.62 -10.66 1.99
CA LYS A 450 9.68 -10.79 2.98
C LYS A 450 9.25 -10.18 4.31
N THR A 451 9.31 -10.98 5.37
CA THR A 451 8.98 -10.62 6.75
C THR A 451 10.22 -10.75 7.64
N SER A 452 10.07 -10.44 8.93
CA SER A 452 11.11 -10.65 9.94
C SER A 452 11.53 -12.13 10.10
N GLU A 453 10.71 -13.06 9.63
CA GLU A 453 10.92 -14.51 9.75
C GLU A 453 11.29 -15.19 8.42
N GLY A 454 11.42 -14.42 7.33
CA GLY A 454 11.69 -14.94 5.99
C GLY A 454 10.57 -14.59 5.00
N TYR A 455 10.50 -15.28 3.87
CA TYR A 455 9.40 -15.06 2.92
C TYR A 455 8.18 -15.89 3.32
N PHE A 456 7.01 -15.26 3.22
CA PHE A 456 5.72 -15.90 3.40
C PHE A 456 4.86 -15.72 2.15
N GLU A 457 4.08 -16.74 1.85
CA GLU A 457 3.08 -16.72 0.81
C GLU A 457 1.80 -16.10 1.34
N ILE A 458 1.24 -15.15 0.61
CA ILE A 458 -0.02 -14.49 0.94
C ILE A 458 -1.00 -14.85 -0.15
N ASN A 459 -1.94 -15.70 0.21
CA ASN A 459 -2.95 -16.23 -0.70
C ASN A 459 -4.33 -15.87 -0.15
N ASN A 460 -4.93 -14.85 -0.76
CA ASN A 460 -6.17 -14.24 -0.29
C ASN A 460 -6.04 -13.84 1.18
N SER A 461 -6.94 -14.28 2.07
CA SER A 461 -6.97 -13.88 3.48
C SER A 461 -5.93 -14.56 4.36
N HIS A 462 -5.27 -15.60 3.84
CA HIS A 462 -4.39 -16.46 4.61
C HIS A 462 -2.92 -16.21 4.26
N VAL A 463 -2.07 -16.45 5.24
CA VAL A 463 -0.62 -16.38 5.12
C VAL A 463 -0.06 -17.79 5.35
N PHE A 464 0.84 -18.24 4.49
CA PHE A 464 1.39 -19.58 4.50
C PHE A 464 2.92 -19.56 4.52
N GLU A 465 3.52 -20.60 5.08
CA GLU A 465 4.89 -20.96 4.72
C GLU A 465 4.96 -21.17 3.19
N PRO A 466 6.06 -20.76 2.56
CA PRO A 466 6.18 -20.87 1.12
C PRO A 466 6.28 -22.33 0.70
N LEU A 467 5.37 -22.76 -0.16
CA LEU A 467 5.41 -24.10 -0.76
C LEU A 467 6.59 -24.25 -1.74
N LYS A 468 6.93 -23.15 -2.43
CA LYS A 468 8.01 -23.11 -3.41
C LYS A 468 8.56 -21.69 -3.55
N TYR A 469 9.87 -21.59 -3.60
CA TYR A 469 10.55 -20.34 -3.95
C TYR A 469 10.76 -20.26 -5.45
N PHE A 470 10.53 -19.08 -6.02
CA PHE A 470 10.75 -18.83 -7.43
C PHE A 470 11.95 -17.92 -7.58
N THR A 471 13.02 -18.47 -8.14
CA THR A 471 14.27 -17.75 -8.39
C THR A 471 14.35 -17.18 -9.80
N HIS A 472 13.35 -17.42 -10.66
CA HIS A 472 13.34 -16.99 -12.05
C HIS A 472 12.08 -16.16 -12.36
N ALA A 473 12.18 -15.29 -13.36
CA ALA A 473 11.09 -14.48 -13.85
C ALA A 473 9.99 -15.37 -14.46
N ILE A 474 8.76 -15.18 -14.00
CA ILE A 474 7.55 -15.83 -14.52
C ILE A 474 6.72 -14.77 -15.23
N ASP A 475 5.99 -15.16 -16.28
CA ASP A 475 5.18 -14.22 -17.05
C ASP A 475 4.18 -13.48 -16.15
N ASP A 476 3.87 -12.24 -16.52
CA ASP A 476 3.00 -11.30 -15.80
C ASP A 476 3.41 -10.98 -14.34
N THR A 477 4.56 -11.47 -13.86
CA THR A 477 5.00 -11.28 -12.48
C THR A 477 5.56 -9.88 -12.22
N LEU A 478 5.15 -9.28 -11.10
CA LEU A 478 5.76 -8.10 -10.51
C LEU A 478 6.82 -8.51 -9.49
N VAL A 479 8.01 -7.92 -9.54
CA VAL A 479 9.04 -8.07 -8.52
C VAL A 479 9.32 -6.70 -7.90
N PHE A 480 9.25 -6.63 -6.58
CA PHE A 480 9.45 -5.41 -5.80
C PHE A 480 10.83 -5.45 -5.15
N TYR A 481 11.63 -4.46 -5.47
CA TYR A 481 12.92 -4.19 -4.86
C TYR A 481 12.89 -2.87 -4.12
N LYS A 482 13.58 -2.81 -2.99
CA LYS A 482 13.72 -1.60 -2.19
C LYS A 482 15.19 -1.17 -2.10
N GLU A 483 15.47 0.12 -2.27
CA GLU A 483 16.80 0.68 -2.14
C GLU A 483 17.36 0.39 -0.73
N ASP A 484 18.46 -0.36 -0.66
CA ASP A 484 19.06 -0.88 0.58
C ASP A 484 19.54 0.28 1.47
N ASP A 485 18.71 0.62 2.47
CA ASP A 485 19.04 1.59 3.50
C ASP A 485 19.10 0.88 4.85
N LEU A 486 19.90 1.40 5.79
CA LEU A 486 20.12 0.77 7.09
C LEU A 486 18.87 0.80 8.00
N ASN A 487 17.76 1.41 7.57
CA ASN A 487 16.60 1.72 8.39
C ASN A 487 15.28 1.20 7.80
N GLN A 488 15.28 0.15 6.98
CA GLN A 488 14.04 -0.33 6.37
C GLN A 488 13.08 -0.97 7.39
N PHE A 489 11.80 -0.62 7.29
CA PHE A 489 10.73 -1.38 7.94
C PHE A 489 10.62 -2.77 7.29
N ILE A 490 10.68 -3.81 8.11
CA ILE A 490 10.40 -5.19 7.70
C ILE A 490 9.13 -5.62 8.44
N PRO A 491 8.06 -6.02 7.73
CA PRO A 491 6.82 -6.41 8.38
C PRO A 491 7.03 -7.69 9.20
N HIS A 492 6.36 -7.79 10.35
CA HIS A 492 6.26 -9.04 11.08
C HIS A 492 5.22 -9.96 10.42
N VAL A 493 5.41 -11.27 10.48
CA VAL A 493 4.34 -12.21 10.11
C VAL A 493 3.33 -12.27 11.25
N GLY A 494 2.04 -12.27 10.90
CA GLY A 494 0.96 -12.51 11.84
C GLY A 494 0.76 -14.00 12.11
N ASN A 495 -0.49 -14.43 12.19
CA ASN A 495 -0.79 -15.86 12.20
C ASN A 495 -0.59 -16.41 10.79
N TYR A 496 0.00 -17.59 10.70
CA TYR A 496 0.25 -18.25 9.43
C TYR A 496 0.04 -19.75 9.52
N TYR A 497 -0.05 -20.39 8.36
CA TYR A 497 -0.25 -21.83 8.25
C TYR A 497 1.02 -22.48 7.68
N LYS A 498 1.50 -23.52 8.35
CA LYS A 498 2.57 -24.37 7.83
C LYS A 498 2.08 -25.22 6.67
N ASN A 499 3.01 -25.80 5.92
CA ASN A 499 2.69 -26.67 4.79
C ASN A 499 1.90 -27.93 5.17
N ASN A 500 1.92 -28.34 6.45
CA ASN A 500 1.11 -29.44 6.99
C ASN A 500 -0.29 -29.01 7.45
N GLY A 501 -0.67 -27.74 7.27
CA GLY A 501 -1.96 -27.17 7.69
C GLY A 501 -1.99 -26.67 9.15
N GLU A 502 -0.92 -26.86 9.92
CA GLU A 502 -0.83 -26.39 11.30
C GLU A 502 -0.81 -24.87 11.35
N LYS A 503 -1.70 -24.28 12.15
CA LYS A 503 -1.75 -22.83 12.37
C LYS A 503 -0.76 -22.42 13.46
N VAL A 504 0.12 -21.47 13.13
CA VAL A 504 1.05 -20.83 14.06
C VAL A 504 0.51 -19.47 14.45
N MET A 505 0.31 -19.27 15.76
CA MET A 505 -0.16 -18.00 16.32
C MET A 505 1.01 -17.08 16.66
N ALA A 506 0.92 -15.81 16.28
CA ALA A 506 1.95 -14.81 16.54
C ALA A 506 2.27 -14.69 18.05
N THR A 507 3.55 -14.53 18.38
CA THR A 507 4.07 -14.36 19.75
C THR A 507 3.55 -13.07 20.38
N GLY A 508 2.35 -13.14 20.96
CA GLY A 508 1.62 -12.01 21.52
C GLY A 508 0.13 -12.33 21.70
N GLN A 509 -0.44 -13.16 20.83
CA GLN A 509 -1.82 -13.65 20.94
C GLN A 509 -1.96 -14.89 21.84
N GLN A 510 -0.91 -15.72 21.92
CA GLN A 510 -0.89 -16.93 22.77
C GLN A 510 -1.12 -16.66 24.27
N LYS A 511 -1.00 -15.41 24.74
CA LYS A 511 -1.31 -15.02 26.13
C LYS A 511 -2.77 -14.64 26.36
N ALA A 512 -3.52 -14.30 25.31
CA ALA A 512 -4.93 -13.91 25.41
C ALA A 512 -5.86 -15.13 25.34
N ASP A 513 -5.54 -16.10 24.48
CA ASP A 513 -6.42 -17.26 24.22
C ASP A 513 -6.33 -18.37 25.27
N LYS A 514 -5.39 -18.30 26.22
CA LYS A 514 -5.34 -19.25 27.36
C LYS A 514 -6.48 -19.09 28.38
N ASN A 515 -7.45 -18.21 28.11
CA ASN A 515 -8.65 -18.00 28.94
C ASN A 515 -9.97 -18.37 28.24
N GLU A 516 -9.94 -18.86 26.99
CA GLU A 516 -11.14 -19.38 26.32
C GLU A 516 -10.84 -20.81 25.85
N ASP A 517 -11.23 -21.78 26.69
CA ASP A 517 -11.12 -23.20 26.41
C ASP A 517 -11.97 -23.62 25.20
N ASN A 518 -11.32 -24.40 24.32
CA ASN A 518 -11.81 -25.53 23.52
C ASN A 518 -13.06 -25.33 22.65
N ASP A 519 -12.83 -24.98 21.38
CA ASP A 519 -13.58 -25.57 20.27
C ASP A 519 -12.58 -26.10 19.22
N ASP A 520 -12.63 -27.41 19.02
CA ASP A 520 -11.75 -28.23 18.18
C ASP A 520 -12.18 -28.04 16.71
N ASP A 521 -11.58 -27.07 16.00
CA ASP A 521 -11.89 -26.81 14.58
C ASP A 521 -10.90 -27.58 13.67
N SER A 522 -11.11 -28.89 13.56
CA SER A 522 -10.28 -29.81 12.76
C SER A 522 -10.64 -29.82 11.26
N SER A 523 -11.23 -28.75 10.70
CA SER A 523 -11.79 -28.74 9.34
C SER A 523 -10.97 -27.98 8.28
N VAL A 524 -9.75 -27.53 8.61
CA VAL A 524 -8.94 -26.67 7.71
C VAL A 524 -8.32 -27.44 6.51
N MET A 525 -8.36 -28.77 6.49
CA MET A 525 -7.74 -29.58 5.43
C MET A 525 -8.53 -29.65 4.11
N ASP A 526 -9.82 -29.28 4.07
CA ASP A 526 -10.63 -29.38 2.84
C ASP A 526 -10.43 -28.19 1.85
N TRP A 527 -9.66 -27.17 2.23
CA TRP A 527 -9.45 -25.96 1.41
C TRP A 527 -8.34 -26.10 0.36
N PHE A 528 -7.77 -27.30 0.21
CA PHE A 528 -6.85 -27.65 -0.88
C PHE A 528 -7.57 -28.22 -2.11
N GLU A 529 -8.91 -28.38 -2.07
CA GLU A 529 -9.69 -29.06 -3.12
C GLU A 529 -10.82 -28.24 -3.77
N ASP A 530 -10.87 -26.91 -3.64
CA ASP A 530 -11.83 -26.07 -4.39
C ASP A 530 -11.19 -24.99 -5.27
#